data_AF-A0A517TUL5-F1
#
_entry.id   AF-A0A517TUL5-F1
#
_cell.length_a   1.000
_cell.length_b   1.000
_cell.length_c   1.000
_cell.angle_alpha   90.00
_cell.angle_beta   90.00
_cell.angle_gamma   90.00
#
_symmetry.space_group_name_H-M   'P 1'
#
loop_
_entity.id
_entity.type
_entity.pdbx_description
1 polymer ?
#
loop_
_entity_poly.entity_id
_entity_poly.type
_entity_poly.pdbx_seq_one_letter_code
_entity_poly.pdbx_strand_id
1 'polypeptide(L)'
;MQLKIYVPRTIEIPTEYLPALAKRALDAMGEAGVDAQATRGALVRQAVMDGLLRELDGLRLDETTVDLYCDPQGEAPLEIDNRSLTMTELIDSLSAPKSAASPKRAEVADRLRGKEERIIPIRRAG
;
A
#
# COMPACT_ATOMS: atom_id res chain seq x y z
N MET A 1 23.43 -27.36 -6.71
CA MET A 1 22.04 -26.90 -6.94
C MET A 1 21.73 -25.85 -5.89
N GLN A 2 21.30 -24.65 -6.31
CA GLN A 2 21.00 -23.52 -5.41
C GLN A 2 19.50 -23.24 -5.50
N LEU A 3 18.82 -23.21 -4.36
CA LEU A 3 17.37 -23.01 -4.26
C LEU A 3 17.12 -21.66 -3.57
N LYS A 4 16.40 -20.74 -4.23
CA LYS A 4 16.00 -19.46 -3.63
C LYS A 4 14.63 -19.63 -2.95
N ILE A 5 14.56 -19.35 -1.66
CA ILE A 5 13.32 -19.37 -0.88
C ILE A 5 12.96 -17.93 -0.58
N TYR A 6 11.84 -17.45 -1.12
CA TYR A 6 11.34 -16.10 -0.85
C TYR A 6 10.48 -16.11 0.41
N VAL A 7 10.85 -15.26 1.37
CA VAL A 7 10.12 -15.10 2.63
C VAL A 7 9.30 -13.80 2.54
N PRO A 8 8.00 -13.82 2.88
CA PRO A 8 7.21 -12.60 2.96
C PRO A 8 7.85 -11.58 3.91
N ARG A 9 7.97 -10.33 3.46
CA ARG A 9 8.53 -9.25 4.25
C ARG A 9 7.66 -8.00 4.09
N THR A 10 7.40 -7.34 5.22
CA THR A 10 6.75 -6.02 5.23
C THR A 10 7.82 -4.96 5.09
N ILE A 11 7.57 -3.99 4.22
CA ILE A 11 8.46 -2.86 3.95
C ILE A 11 7.64 -1.59 4.18
N GLU A 12 8.20 -0.64 4.92
CA GLU A 12 7.63 0.68 5.10
C GLU A 12 8.40 1.68 4.25
N ILE A 13 7.69 2.38 3.37
CA ILE A 13 8.24 3.48 2.57
C ILE A 13 7.57 4.76 3.06
N PRO A 14 8.31 5.74 3.60
CA PRO A 14 7.72 6.98 4.06
C PRO A 14 6.98 7.72 2.94
N THR A 15 5.78 8.22 3.25
CA THR A 15 4.85 8.80 2.28
C THR A 15 5.44 9.97 1.51
N GLU A 16 6.33 10.74 2.12
CA GLU A 16 7.04 11.87 1.50
C GLU A 16 7.92 11.46 0.32
N TYR A 17 8.36 10.20 0.26
CA TYR A 17 9.16 9.68 -0.84
C TYR A 17 8.32 9.09 -1.96
N LEU A 18 7.05 8.73 -1.69
CA LEU A 18 6.20 8.01 -2.65
C LEU A 18 5.98 8.74 -3.99
N PRO A 19 5.71 10.06 -4.07
CA PRO A 19 5.51 10.72 -5.36
C PRO A 19 6.76 10.66 -6.24
N ALA A 20 7.93 10.98 -5.65
CA ALA A 20 9.20 10.97 -6.36
C ALA A 20 9.62 9.54 -6.75
N LEU A 21 9.33 8.57 -5.89
CA LEU A 21 9.58 7.16 -6.13
C LEU A 21 8.72 6.61 -7.27
N ALA A 22 7.41 6.89 -7.25
CA ALA A 22 6.48 6.47 -8.30
C ALA A 22 6.86 7.04 -9.66
N LYS A 23 7.30 8.30 -9.71
CA LYS A 23 7.82 8.91 -10.93
C LYS A 23 9.06 8.18 -11.46
N ARG A 24 10.04 7.90 -10.61
CA ARG A 24 11.25 7.16 -11.03
C ARG A 24 10.93 5.71 -11.44
N ALA A 25 9.97 5.08 -10.77
CA ALA A 25 9.51 3.75 -11.15
C ALA A 25 8.87 3.77 -12.55
N LEU A 26 8.05 4.77 -12.86
CA LEU A 26 7.51 4.98 -14.21
C LEU A 26 8.62 5.20 -15.24
N ASP A 27 9.58 6.07 -14.94
CA ASP A 27 10.72 6.35 -15.82
C ASP A 27 11.54 5.07 -16.11
N ALA A 28 11.73 4.21 -15.10
CA ALA A 28 12.44 2.93 -15.24
C ALA A 28 11.68 1.89 -16.08
N MET A 29 10.35 1.99 -16.18
CA MET A 29 9.52 1.12 -17.02
C MET A 29 9.54 1.52 -18.50
N GLY A 30 10.02 2.73 -18.83
CA GLY A 30 10.07 3.26 -20.19
C GLY A 30 8.68 3.44 -20.83
N GLU A 31 8.63 3.42 -22.16
CA GLU A 31 7.37 3.65 -22.92
C GLU A 31 6.28 2.60 -22.61
N ALA A 32 6.67 1.38 -22.21
CA ALA A 32 5.74 0.33 -21.81
C ALA A 32 5.07 0.57 -20.45
N GLY A 33 5.59 1.53 -19.65
CA GLY A 33 5.10 1.83 -18.30
C GLY A 33 3.89 2.75 -18.23
N VAL A 34 3.56 3.45 -19.32
CA VAL A 34 2.51 4.50 -19.32
C VAL A 34 1.13 3.94 -18.97
N ASP A 35 0.81 2.76 -19.51
CA ASP A 35 -0.45 2.05 -19.26
C ASP A 35 -0.33 0.98 -18.16
N ALA A 36 0.85 0.85 -17.53
CA ALA A 36 1.07 -0.16 -16.52
C ALA A 36 0.33 0.20 -15.22
N GLN A 37 -0.30 -0.82 -14.64
CA GLN A 37 -0.89 -0.69 -13.31
C GLN A 37 0.20 -0.36 -12.29
N ALA A 38 -0.10 0.54 -11.37
CA ALA A 38 0.77 0.83 -10.25
C ALA A 38 0.75 -0.37 -9.30
N THR A 39 1.90 -1.00 -9.07
CA THR A 39 2.02 -2.10 -8.13
C THR A 39 3.00 -1.80 -7.01
N ARG A 40 2.84 -2.47 -5.85
CA ARG A 40 3.78 -2.34 -4.73
C ARG A 40 5.20 -2.75 -5.15
N GLY A 41 5.30 -3.76 -6.01
CA GLY A 41 6.52 -4.32 -6.53
C GLY A 41 7.34 -3.34 -7.34
N ALA A 42 6.68 -2.56 -8.21
CA ALA A 42 7.34 -1.49 -8.95
C ALA A 42 7.95 -0.44 -7.99
N LEU A 43 7.20 -0.04 -6.96
CA LEU A 43 7.70 0.91 -5.95
C LEU A 43 8.84 0.32 -5.12
N VAL A 44 8.72 -0.92 -4.65
CA VAL A 44 9.74 -1.57 -3.83
C VAL A 44 11.02 -1.78 -4.63
N ARG A 45 10.94 -2.24 -5.89
CA ARG A 45 12.11 -2.36 -6.77
C ARG A 45 12.81 -1.01 -6.91
N GLN A 46 12.05 0.04 -7.20
CA GLN A 46 12.64 1.37 -7.33
C GLN A 46 13.24 1.85 -6.00
N ALA A 47 12.64 1.54 -4.85
CA ALA A 47 13.14 1.98 -3.56
C ALA A 47 14.47 1.29 -3.18
N VAL A 48 14.62 0.02 -3.56
CA VAL A 48 15.91 -0.70 -3.48
C VAL A 48 16.93 -0.04 -4.42
N MET A 49 16.53 0.31 -5.65
CA MET A 49 17.42 0.98 -6.59
C MET A 49 17.86 2.38 -6.17
N ASP A 50 16.98 3.11 -5.49
CA ASP A 50 17.31 4.43 -4.97
C ASP A 50 18.17 4.36 -3.69
N GLY A 51 18.40 3.17 -3.14
CA GLY A 51 19.12 2.97 -1.88
C GLY A 51 18.32 3.44 -0.65
N LEU A 52 17.00 3.57 -0.78
CA LEU A 52 16.11 3.90 0.34
C LEU A 52 15.99 2.71 1.31
N LEU A 53 16.12 1.49 0.79
CA LEU A 53 16.00 0.24 1.55
C LEU A 53 17.37 -0.43 1.70
N ARG A 54 18.28 0.19 2.45
CA ARG A 54 19.69 -0.27 2.59
C ARG A 54 19.84 -1.72 3.02
N GLU A 55 18.90 -2.21 3.83
CA GLU A 55 18.84 -3.61 4.27
C GLU A 55 18.58 -4.62 3.14
N LEU A 56 18.14 -4.14 1.97
CA LEU A 56 17.86 -4.90 0.76
C LEU A 56 18.91 -4.63 -0.34
N ASP A 57 19.99 -3.87 -0.07
CA ASP A 57 21.02 -3.57 -1.07
C ASP A 57 21.66 -4.83 -1.66
N GLY A 58 21.74 -5.91 -0.88
CA GLY A 58 22.23 -7.22 -1.33
C GLY A 58 21.33 -7.90 -2.39
N LEU A 59 20.12 -7.38 -2.65
CA LEU A 59 19.25 -7.83 -3.73
C LEU A 59 19.57 -7.13 -5.06
N ARG A 60 20.40 -6.09 -5.07
CA ARG A 60 20.82 -5.41 -6.31
C ARG A 60 21.83 -6.29 -7.03
N LEU A 61 21.48 -6.75 -8.22
CA LEU A 61 22.38 -7.55 -9.05
C LEU A 61 23.32 -6.67 -9.87
N ASP A 62 22.80 -5.55 -10.36
CA ASP A 62 23.52 -4.54 -11.14
C ASP A 62 22.81 -3.17 -11.01
N GLU A 63 23.15 -2.22 -11.88
CA GLU A 63 22.60 -0.85 -11.85
C GLU A 63 21.11 -0.78 -12.21
N THR A 64 20.54 -1.79 -12.87
CA THR A 64 19.16 -1.79 -13.39
C THR A 64 18.32 -2.98 -12.94
N THR A 65 18.92 -4.00 -12.33
CA THR A 65 18.26 -5.24 -11.91
C THR A 65 18.25 -5.46 -10.38
N VAL A 66 17.06 -5.73 -9.83
CA VAL A 66 16.87 -6.21 -8.44
C VAL A 66 16.34 -7.64 -8.44
N ASP A 67 16.98 -8.52 -7.67
CA ASP A 67 16.58 -9.90 -7.39
C ASP A 67 15.41 -9.94 -6.39
N LEU A 68 14.29 -9.37 -6.82
CA LEU A 68 13.06 -9.32 -6.08
C LEU A 68 11.97 -9.99 -6.91
N TYR A 69 11.27 -10.96 -6.32
CA TYR A 69 10.13 -11.61 -6.95
C TYR A 69 8.85 -10.97 -6.45
N CYS A 70 8.17 -10.24 -7.33
CA CYS A 70 6.78 -9.83 -7.15
C CYS A 70 5.96 -10.82 -7.96
N ASP A 71 5.07 -11.57 -7.32
CA ASP A 71 4.17 -12.48 -8.04
C ASP A 71 3.29 -11.65 -9.00
N PRO A 72 3.48 -11.75 -10.33
CA PRO A 72 2.71 -10.93 -11.28
C PRO A 72 1.24 -11.37 -11.36
N GLN A 73 0.89 -12.56 -10.87
CA GLN A 73 -0.48 -13.07 -10.84
C GLN A 73 -1.16 -12.82 -9.48
N GLY A 74 -0.37 -12.63 -8.41
CA GLY A 74 -0.84 -12.40 -7.05
C GLY A 74 -0.70 -10.96 -6.56
N GLU A 75 0.02 -10.11 -7.29
CA GLU A 75 0.21 -8.72 -6.91
C GLU A 75 -1.05 -7.88 -7.20
N ALA A 76 -1.81 -7.61 -6.14
CA ALA A 76 -2.89 -6.65 -6.19
C ALA A 76 -2.36 -5.25 -6.57
N PRO A 77 -2.96 -4.58 -7.56
CA PRO A 77 -2.67 -3.19 -7.88
C PRO A 77 -2.83 -2.28 -6.67
N LEU A 78 -2.15 -1.14 -6.68
CA LEU A 78 -2.38 -0.09 -5.70
C LEU A 78 -3.73 0.56 -5.96
N GLU A 79 -4.50 0.72 -4.89
CA GLU A 79 -5.85 1.26 -4.93
C GLU A 79 -5.95 2.51 -4.04
N ILE A 80 -6.57 3.55 -4.59
CA ILE A 80 -7.04 4.70 -3.83
C ILE A 80 -8.54 4.79 -4.09
N ASP A 81 -9.34 4.98 -3.05
CA ASP A 81 -10.81 5.03 -3.13
C ASP A 81 -11.45 3.82 -3.86
N ASN A 82 -10.90 2.61 -3.63
CA ASN A 82 -11.31 1.34 -4.26
C ASN A 82 -11.19 1.32 -5.80
N ARG A 83 -10.30 2.15 -6.35
CA ARG A 83 -9.97 2.15 -7.77
C ARG A 83 -8.49 1.81 -7.95
N SER A 84 -8.21 0.78 -8.75
CA SER A 84 -6.85 0.48 -9.20
C SER A 84 -6.34 1.61 -10.09
N LEU A 85 -5.12 2.06 -9.85
CA LEU A 85 -4.53 3.21 -10.54
C LEU A 85 -3.43 2.75 -11.51
N THR A 86 -3.26 3.49 -12.62
CA THR A 86 -2.00 3.48 -13.37
C THR A 86 -0.90 4.21 -12.57
N MET A 87 0.36 4.04 -12.96
CA MET A 87 1.46 4.75 -12.29
C MET A 87 1.31 6.28 -12.39
N THR A 88 0.84 6.79 -13.53
CA THR A 88 0.55 8.21 -13.74
C THR A 88 -0.57 8.71 -12.81
N GLU A 89 -1.68 7.96 -12.71
CA GLU A 89 -2.78 8.31 -11.82
C GLU A 89 -2.38 8.27 -10.33
N LEU A 90 -1.49 7.35 -9.96
CA LEU A 90 -0.92 7.29 -8.62
C LEU A 90 -0.08 8.54 -8.32
N ILE A 91 0.79 8.96 -9.25
CA ILE A 91 1.63 10.16 -9.09
C ILE A 91 0.75 11.39 -8.89
N ASP A 92 -0.30 11.56 -9.71
CA ASP A 92 -1.23 12.67 -9.62
C ASP A 92 -1.97 12.68 -8.27
N SER A 93 -2.43 11.51 -7.82
CA SER A 93 -3.13 11.34 -6.55
C SER A 93 -2.23 11.66 -5.34
N LEU A 94 -0.95 11.28 -5.40
CA LEU A 94 0.03 11.53 -4.34
C LEU A 94 0.52 12.98 -4.32
N SER A 95 0.51 13.65 -5.47
CA SER A 95 1.00 15.03 -5.63
C SER A 95 -0.09 16.08 -5.42
N ALA A 96 -1.36 15.67 -5.45
CA ALA A 96 -2.48 16.56 -5.14
C ALA A 96 -2.30 17.15 -3.73
N PRO A 97 -2.49 18.47 -3.55
CA PRO A 97 -2.49 19.04 -2.22
C PRO A 97 -3.54 18.29 -1.40
N LYS A 98 -3.17 17.81 -0.21
CA LYS A 98 -4.11 17.23 0.76
C LYS A 98 -5.20 18.26 1.06
N SER A 99 -6.26 18.28 0.28
CA SER A 99 -7.54 18.79 0.74
C SER A 99 -7.83 17.97 1.98
N ALA A 100 -7.93 18.64 3.12
CA ALA A 100 -8.19 18.01 4.40
C ALA A 100 -9.57 17.33 4.35
N ALA A 101 -9.60 16.10 3.82
CA ALA A 101 -10.68 15.17 4.02
C ALA A 101 -10.60 14.77 5.49
N SER A 102 -11.25 15.59 6.32
CA SER A 102 -11.57 15.25 7.69
C SER A 102 -12.23 13.88 7.68
N PRO A 103 -11.73 12.86 8.38
CA PRO A 103 -12.53 11.68 8.59
C PRO A 103 -13.68 12.08 9.51
N LYS A 104 -14.87 12.35 8.96
CA LYS A 104 -16.12 12.29 9.74
C LYS A 104 -16.39 10.83 10.10
N ARG A 105 -15.59 10.31 11.02
CA ARG A 105 -15.87 9.11 11.78
C ARG A 105 -16.76 9.55 12.95
N ALA A 106 -18.07 9.60 12.74
CA ALA A 106 -19.12 9.41 13.77
C ALA A 106 -20.49 9.84 13.23
N GLU A 107 -21.23 8.95 12.56
CA GLU A 107 -22.70 9.01 12.58
C GLU A 107 -23.34 7.64 12.27
N VAL A 108 -22.88 6.58 12.93
CA VAL A 108 -23.64 5.29 12.99
C VAL A 108 -23.69 4.75 14.43
N ALA A 109 -23.49 5.60 15.43
CA ALA A 109 -23.57 5.22 16.84
C ALA A 109 -24.83 5.76 17.56
N ASP A 110 -25.68 6.53 16.88
CA ASP A 110 -26.84 7.17 17.54
C ASP A 110 -28.16 6.38 17.43
N ARG A 111 -28.24 5.34 16.59
CA ARG A 111 -29.47 4.54 16.42
C ARG A 111 -29.66 3.35 17.36
N LEU A 112 -28.77 3.15 18.34
CA LEU A 112 -28.87 2.05 19.30
C LEU A 112 -29.12 2.48 20.75
N ARG A 113 -29.24 3.79 21.03
CA ARG A 113 -29.53 4.31 22.38
C ARG A 113 -31.04 4.35 22.67
N GLY A 114 -31.74 3.23 22.48
CA GLY A 114 -33.19 3.17 22.62
C GLY A 114 -33.77 1.84 23.11
N LYS A 115 -32.95 0.85 23.49
CA LYS A 115 -33.44 -0.36 24.15
C LYS A 115 -32.90 -0.41 25.56
N GLU A 116 -33.65 0.20 26.48
CA GLU A 116 -33.57 -0.09 27.90
C GLU A 116 -33.82 -1.60 28.11
N GLU A 117 -32.76 -2.36 28.32
CA GLU A 117 -32.85 -3.69 28.91
C GLU A 117 -33.36 -3.52 30.35
N ARG A 118 -34.66 -3.76 30.53
CA ARG A 118 -35.26 -3.95 31.86
C ARG A 118 -34.65 -5.20 32.48
N ILE A 119 -33.61 -5.02 33.30
CA ILE A 119 -33.08 -6.07 34.17
C ILE A 119 -34.14 -6.37 35.23
N ILE A 120 -34.77 -7.55 35.14
CA ILE A 120 -35.73 -8.05 36.14
C ILE A 120 -34.92 -8.74 37.25
N PRO A 121 -34.95 -8.29 38.52
CA PRO A 121 -34.25 -8.97 39.59
C PRO A 121 -35.02 -10.25 39.99
N ILE A 122 -34.37 -11.41 39.83
CA ILE A 122 -34.87 -12.69 40.33
C ILE A 122 -34.77 -12.69 41.85
N ARG A 123 -35.92 -12.70 42.55
CA ARG A 123 -35.96 -12.95 43.99
C ARG A 123 -35.70 -14.44 44.24
N ARG A 124 -34.58 -14.77 44.92
CA ARG A 124 -34.46 -16.05 45.63
C ARG A 124 -35.44 -16.04 46.79
N ALA A 125 -36.32 -17.03 46.85
CA ALA A 125 -37.16 -17.32 48.00
C ALA A 125 -36.88 -18.76 48.46
N GLY A 126 -36.62 -18.92 49.76
CA GLY A 126 -36.68 -20.19 50.50
C GLY A 126 -35.45 -21.06 50.39
#